data_AF-A0A6A7RVM7-F1
#
_entry.id   AF-A0A6A7RVM7-F1
#
_cell.length_a   1.000
_cell.length_b   1.000
_cell.length_c   1.000
_cell.angle_alpha   90.00
_cell.angle_beta   90.00
_cell.angle_gamma   90.00
#
_symmetry.space_group_name_H-M   'P 1'
#
loop_
_entity.id
_entity.type
_entity.pdbx_description
1 polymer ?
#
loop_
_entity_poly.entity_id
_entity_poly.type
_entity_poly.pdbx_seq_one_letter_code
_entity_poly.pdbx_strand_id
1 'polypeptide(L)'
;MTLTVFETATTAEQLAECLQALPETRQLNHERVSASACSPGPISDAELLFRAFDQPVHFQNGEIVPTAFDDAKIRGMSVNRMSYISVDDALRLAFSRVAMVNHSKAQHASALGRQPTAEKRRMVAYTVFKTSDIRVLLHGQEPELVRRVFGVYDTATKADYSHGDIFFLLPGKQKQAWRSARSRLYDLAKNGLIILGNPA
;
A
#
# COMPACT_ATOMS: atom_id res chain seq x y z
N MET A 1 1.57 17.65 -23.97
CA MET A 1 1.00 16.87 -22.86
C MET A 1 2.00 16.91 -21.73
N THR A 2 1.61 17.37 -20.53
CA THR A 2 2.51 17.35 -19.37
C THR A 2 2.58 15.92 -18.85
N LEU A 3 3.78 15.35 -18.76
CA LEU A 3 3.98 14.01 -18.22
C LEU A 3 3.43 13.95 -16.79
N THR A 4 2.73 12.87 -16.45
CA THR A 4 2.22 12.64 -15.10
C THR A 4 3.36 12.25 -14.16
N VAL A 5 3.20 12.45 -12.84
CA VAL A 5 4.20 12.00 -11.85
C VAL A 5 4.50 10.49 -11.95
N PHE A 6 3.54 9.72 -12.44
CA PHE A 6 3.68 8.28 -12.69
C PHE A 6 4.56 7.95 -13.90
N GLU A 7 4.73 8.88 -14.84
CA GLU A 7 5.60 8.71 -16.01
C GLU A 7 7.03 9.20 -15.74
N THR A 8 7.21 10.12 -14.78
CA THR A 8 8.52 10.70 -14.47
C THR A 8 9.25 10.00 -13.33
N ALA A 9 8.53 9.37 -12.40
CA ALA A 9 9.14 8.66 -11.28
C ALA A 9 9.72 7.31 -11.75
N THR A 10 10.99 7.07 -11.43
CA THR A 10 11.68 5.82 -11.81
C THR A 10 11.63 4.77 -10.70
N THR A 11 11.28 5.17 -9.48
CA THR A 11 11.06 4.28 -8.34
C THR A 11 9.78 4.63 -7.60
N ALA A 12 9.27 3.69 -6.80
CA ALA A 12 8.09 3.88 -5.97
C ALA A 12 8.33 4.93 -4.87
N GLU A 13 9.55 5.01 -4.33
CA GLU A 13 9.96 6.04 -3.38
C GLU A 13 9.94 7.44 -3.99
N GLN A 14 10.50 7.58 -5.21
CA GLN A 14 10.45 8.85 -5.94
C GLN A 14 9.02 9.26 -6.24
N LEU A 15 8.15 8.31 -6.58
CA LEU A 15 6.73 8.59 -6.81
C LEU A 15 6.06 9.14 -5.54
N ALA A 16 6.31 8.53 -4.37
CA ALA A 16 5.78 9.02 -3.10
C ALA A 16 6.28 10.44 -2.78
N GLU A 17 7.57 10.71 -2.99
CA GLU A 17 8.17 12.04 -2.81
C GLU A 17 7.56 13.08 -3.77
N CYS A 18 7.43 12.73 -5.05
CA CYS A 18 6.81 13.60 -6.05
C CYS A 18 5.35 13.91 -5.70
N LEU A 19 4.57 12.90 -5.33
CA LEU A 19 3.17 13.09 -4.89
C LEU A 19 3.10 14.02 -3.68
N GLN A 20 3.92 13.80 -2.65
CA GLN A 20 3.94 14.63 -1.44
C GLN A 20 4.36 16.08 -1.71
N ALA A 21 5.18 16.33 -2.74
CA ALA A 21 5.63 17.66 -3.13
C ALA A 21 4.56 18.47 -3.92
N LEU A 22 3.55 17.79 -4.49
CA LEU A 22 2.51 18.46 -5.27
C LEU A 22 1.51 19.24 -4.38
N PRO A 23 0.91 20.32 -4.91
CA PRO A 23 -0.30 20.91 -4.32
C PRO A 23 -1.42 19.87 -4.21
N GLU A 24 -2.25 19.98 -3.18
CA GLU A 24 -3.34 19.01 -2.91
C GLU A 24 -4.25 18.79 -4.13
N THR A 25 -4.65 19.85 -4.81
CA THR A 25 -5.49 19.75 -6.01
C THR A 25 -4.86 18.89 -7.10
N ARG A 26 -3.54 18.93 -7.28
CA ARG A 26 -2.81 18.10 -8.24
C ARG A 26 -2.73 16.64 -7.78
N GLN A 27 -2.50 16.40 -6.48
CA GLN A 27 -2.53 15.04 -5.92
C GLN A 27 -3.89 14.38 -6.17
N LEU A 28 -4.98 15.06 -5.83
CA LEU A 28 -6.34 14.53 -5.99
C LEU A 28 -6.74 14.37 -7.46
N ASN A 29 -6.24 15.23 -8.36
CA ASN A 29 -6.45 15.05 -9.79
C ASN A 29 -5.75 13.80 -10.32
N HIS A 30 -4.60 13.42 -9.75
CA HIS A 30 -3.91 12.19 -10.12
C HIS A 30 -4.68 10.92 -9.69
N GLU A 31 -5.49 10.96 -8.63
CA GLU A 31 -6.39 9.83 -8.28
C GLU A 31 -7.44 9.55 -9.38
N ARG A 32 -7.70 10.53 -10.27
CA ARG A 32 -8.67 10.44 -11.37
C ARG A 32 -8.04 9.97 -12.68
N VAL A 33 -6.74 9.70 -12.70
CA VAL A 33 -6.01 9.26 -13.88
C VAL A 33 -5.82 7.75 -13.79
N SER A 34 -6.00 7.08 -14.92
CA SER A 34 -5.68 5.65 -15.00
C SER A 34 -4.18 5.46 -15.22
N ALA A 35 -3.59 4.46 -14.57
CA ALA A 35 -2.18 4.13 -14.69
C ALA A 35 -1.78 3.71 -16.11
N SER A 36 -2.66 3.01 -16.81
CA SER A 36 -2.35 2.45 -18.13
C SER A 36 -3.61 2.01 -18.89
N ALA A 37 -3.48 1.78 -20.20
CA ALA A 37 -4.57 1.23 -21.02
C ALA A 37 -5.01 -0.19 -20.60
N CYS A 38 -4.16 -0.92 -19.88
CA CYS A 38 -4.50 -2.21 -19.31
C CYS A 38 -5.02 -2.11 -17.88
N SER A 39 -5.31 -0.93 -17.36
CA SER A 39 -5.90 -0.76 -16.04
C SER A 39 -7.44 -0.75 -16.10
N PRO A 40 -8.14 -1.17 -15.03
CA PRO A 40 -9.58 -0.93 -14.88
C PRO A 40 -9.97 0.55 -14.71
N GLY A 41 -9.01 1.47 -14.65
CA GLY A 41 -9.24 2.90 -14.48
C GLY A 41 -9.11 3.37 -13.03
N PRO A 42 -9.45 4.63 -12.74
CA PRO A 42 -9.40 5.20 -11.39
C PRO A 42 -10.13 4.36 -10.33
N ILE A 43 -9.64 4.40 -9.08
CA ILE A 43 -10.26 3.67 -7.95
C ILE A 43 -11.41 4.49 -7.38
N SER A 44 -12.62 3.92 -7.36
CA SER A 44 -13.83 4.58 -6.84
C SER A 44 -13.98 4.43 -5.32
N ASP A 45 -14.76 5.32 -4.69
CA ASP A 45 -15.00 5.31 -3.24
C ASP A 45 -15.70 4.02 -2.75
N ALA A 46 -16.47 3.36 -3.63
CA ALA A 46 -17.19 2.14 -3.30
C ALA A 46 -16.31 0.88 -3.34
N GLU A 47 -15.11 0.96 -3.90
CA GLU A 47 -14.25 -0.21 -4.06
C GLU A 47 -13.67 -0.71 -2.74
N LEU A 48 -13.61 -2.03 -2.65
CA LEU A 48 -12.96 -2.77 -1.58
C LEU A 48 -11.53 -3.12 -1.98
N LEU A 49 -10.59 -2.90 -1.06
CA LEU A 49 -9.16 -3.00 -1.28
C LEU A 49 -8.56 -4.05 -0.36
N PHE A 50 -8.13 -5.16 -0.93
CA PHE A 50 -7.46 -6.25 -0.24
C PHE A 50 -6.00 -5.87 0.07
N ARG A 51 -5.56 -6.07 1.31
CA ARG A 51 -4.15 -5.95 1.73
C ARG A 51 -3.73 -7.20 2.48
N ALA A 52 -2.71 -7.88 1.98
CA ALA A 52 -2.05 -8.98 2.69
C ALA A 52 -0.99 -8.48 3.69
N PHE A 53 -0.80 -9.23 4.77
CA PHE A 53 0.21 -9.01 5.79
C PHE A 53 1.11 -10.24 5.92
N ASP A 54 2.42 -10.04 5.97
CA ASP A 54 3.42 -11.09 6.10
C ASP A 54 4.21 -10.95 7.42
N GLN A 55 4.55 -12.07 8.05
CA GLN A 55 5.49 -12.14 9.16
C GLN A 55 6.92 -12.19 8.60
N PRO A 56 7.93 -11.59 9.25
CA PRO A 56 7.87 -10.78 10.48
C PRO A 56 7.68 -9.27 10.24
N VAL A 57 7.42 -8.84 9.01
CA VAL A 57 7.46 -7.43 8.62
C VAL A 57 6.22 -6.68 9.05
N HIS A 58 5.05 -7.29 8.84
CA HIS A 58 3.76 -6.69 9.10
C HIS A 58 3.07 -7.24 10.35
N PHE A 59 3.51 -8.40 10.84
CA PHE A 59 2.81 -9.14 11.88
C PHE A 59 3.80 -9.76 12.87
N GLN A 60 3.58 -9.53 14.16
CA GLN A 60 4.41 -10.01 15.26
C GLN A 60 3.53 -10.31 16.47
N ASN A 61 3.83 -11.40 17.20
CA ASN A 61 3.14 -11.77 18.43
C ASN A 61 1.61 -11.87 18.31
N GLY A 62 1.09 -12.33 17.18
CA GLY A 62 -0.36 -12.47 16.98
C GLY A 62 -1.08 -11.18 16.54
N GLU A 63 -0.35 -10.08 16.31
CA GLU A 63 -0.93 -8.80 15.92
C GLU A 63 -0.22 -8.18 14.72
N ILE A 64 -0.97 -7.40 13.93
CA ILE A 64 -0.35 -6.47 12.97
C ILE A 64 0.46 -5.43 13.73
N VAL A 65 1.63 -5.04 13.21
CA VAL A 65 2.45 -3.98 13.79
C VAL A 65 2.24 -2.65 13.05
N PRO A 66 2.35 -1.47 13.70
CA PRO A 66 2.16 -0.19 13.03
C PRO A 66 3.08 0.04 11.83
N THR A 67 4.28 -0.55 11.82
CA THR A 67 5.22 -0.46 10.70
C THR A 67 4.72 -1.18 9.43
N ALA A 68 3.68 -2.01 9.52
CA ALA A 68 3.03 -2.64 8.36
C ALA A 68 2.48 -1.63 7.33
N PHE A 69 2.30 -0.37 7.77
CA PHE A 69 1.73 0.71 6.99
C PHE A 69 2.78 1.74 6.56
N ASP A 70 4.06 1.55 6.90
CA ASP A 70 5.13 2.51 6.56
C ASP A 70 5.32 2.68 5.05
N ASP A 71 5.01 1.64 4.29
CA ASP A 71 5.00 1.69 2.83
C ASP A 71 4.09 2.79 2.29
N ALA A 72 2.95 3.08 2.93
CA ALA A 72 2.04 4.14 2.47
C ALA A 72 2.73 5.51 2.42
N LYS A 73 3.70 5.75 3.31
CA LYS A 73 4.49 6.98 3.29
C LYS A 73 5.71 6.91 2.39
N ILE A 74 6.39 5.77 2.37
CA ILE A 74 7.71 5.65 1.75
C ILE A 74 7.59 5.42 0.25
N ARG A 75 6.65 4.59 -0.20
CA ARG A 75 6.62 4.07 -1.58
C ARG A 75 5.23 3.71 -2.12
N GLY A 76 4.18 3.96 -1.35
CA GLY A 76 2.84 3.46 -1.62
C GLY A 76 2.60 2.10 -0.98
N MET A 77 1.45 1.95 -0.31
CA MET A 77 1.03 0.68 0.25
C MET A 77 0.16 -0.05 -0.75
N SER A 78 0.72 -1.12 -1.31
CA SER A 78 0.06 -1.94 -2.32
C SER A 78 -1.19 -2.63 -1.81
N VAL A 79 -2.24 -2.55 -2.62
CA VAL A 79 -3.54 -3.17 -2.41
C VAL A 79 -4.05 -3.77 -3.71
N ASN A 80 -5.02 -4.67 -3.59
CA ASN A 80 -5.67 -5.31 -4.73
C ASN A 80 -7.18 -5.01 -4.70
N ARG A 81 -7.72 -4.54 -5.82
CA ARG A 81 -9.12 -4.10 -5.97
C ARG A 81 -10.03 -5.30 -6.13
N MET A 82 -10.87 -5.58 -5.13
CA MET A 82 -11.69 -6.79 -5.08
C MET A 82 -12.79 -6.86 -6.15
N SER A 83 -13.12 -5.74 -6.80
CA SER A 83 -13.99 -5.74 -7.97
C SER A 83 -13.38 -6.46 -9.18
N TYR A 84 -12.06 -6.65 -9.19
CA TYR A 84 -11.30 -7.21 -10.31
C TYR A 84 -10.46 -8.43 -9.92
N ILE A 85 -10.57 -8.90 -8.67
CA ILE A 85 -9.87 -10.09 -8.19
C ILE A 85 -10.65 -10.75 -7.05
N SER A 86 -10.67 -12.09 -7.04
CA SER A 86 -11.21 -12.85 -5.92
C SER A 86 -10.25 -12.81 -4.72
N VAL A 87 -10.77 -13.09 -3.51
CA VAL A 87 -9.91 -13.23 -2.31
C VAL A 87 -8.88 -14.34 -2.51
N ASP A 88 -9.28 -15.49 -3.05
CA ASP A 88 -8.39 -16.63 -3.26
C ASP A 88 -7.25 -16.29 -4.24
N ASP A 89 -7.55 -15.58 -5.32
CA ASP A 89 -6.51 -15.17 -6.28
C ASP A 89 -5.61 -14.07 -5.70
N ALA A 90 -6.16 -13.14 -4.92
CA ALA A 90 -5.35 -12.15 -4.20
C ALA A 90 -4.41 -12.80 -3.18
N LEU A 91 -4.88 -13.84 -2.48
CA LEU A 91 -4.05 -14.65 -1.59
C LEU A 91 -2.95 -15.38 -2.37
N ARG A 92 -3.26 -16.00 -3.52
CA ARG A 92 -2.26 -16.65 -4.39
C ARG A 92 -1.19 -15.66 -4.87
N LEU A 93 -1.58 -14.45 -5.26
CA LEU A 93 -0.63 -13.39 -5.60
C LEU A 93 0.26 -13.01 -4.40
N ALA A 94 -0.33 -12.85 -3.22
CA ALA A 94 0.42 -12.53 -2.00
C ALA A 94 1.40 -13.64 -1.60
N PHE A 95 0.98 -14.91 -1.64
CA PHE A 95 1.86 -16.06 -1.40
C PHE A 95 3.01 -16.11 -2.41
N SER A 96 2.72 -15.87 -3.69
CA SER A 96 3.72 -15.83 -4.76
C SER A 96 4.74 -14.71 -4.52
N ARG A 97 4.30 -13.51 -4.14
CA ARG A 97 5.18 -12.38 -3.76
C ARG A 97 6.10 -12.73 -2.60
N VAL A 98 5.57 -13.34 -1.54
CA VAL A 98 6.35 -13.80 -0.39
C VAL A 98 7.40 -14.84 -0.80
N ALA A 99 7.03 -15.81 -1.63
CA ALA A 99 7.95 -16.82 -2.15
C ALA A 99 9.10 -16.19 -2.97
N MET A 100 8.79 -15.24 -3.86
CA MET A 100 9.80 -14.52 -4.63
C MET A 100 10.76 -13.73 -3.73
N VAL A 101 10.25 -13.02 -2.72
CA VAL A 101 11.09 -12.27 -1.76
C VAL A 101 12.02 -13.20 -0.99
N ASN A 102 11.50 -14.35 -0.52
CA ASN A 102 12.32 -15.35 0.17
C ASN A 102 13.39 -15.94 -0.73
N HIS A 103 13.06 -16.24 -1.99
CA HIS A 103 14.01 -16.75 -2.98
C HIS A 103 15.12 -15.73 -3.27
N SER A 104 14.76 -14.47 -3.54
CA SER A 104 15.72 -13.38 -3.80
C SER A 104 16.68 -13.17 -2.62
N LYS A 105 16.16 -13.17 -1.39
CA LYS A 105 16.99 -13.08 -0.17
C LYS A 105 17.97 -14.25 -0.04
N ALA A 106 17.53 -15.47 -0.35
CA ALA A 106 18.38 -16.65 -0.30
C ALA A 106 19.49 -16.59 -1.35
N GLN A 107 19.16 -16.19 -2.59
CA GLN A 107 20.15 -15.99 -3.65
C GLN A 107 21.18 -14.92 -3.29
N HIS A 108 20.74 -13.79 -2.75
CA HIS A 108 21.64 -12.71 -2.33
C HIS A 108 22.56 -13.14 -1.18
N ALA A 109 22.03 -13.85 -0.17
CA ALA A 109 22.86 -14.40 0.91
C ALA A 109 23.91 -15.38 0.38
N SER A 110 23.51 -16.29 -0.53
CA SER A 110 24.42 -17.24 -1.18
C SER A 110 25.50 -16.53 -1.99
N ALA A 111 25.16 -15.48 -2.74
CA ALA A 111 26.12 -14.70 -3.53
C ALA A 111 27.17 -14.00 -2.65
N LEU A 112 26.82 -13.69 -1.40
CA LEU A 112 27.73 -13.13 -0.40
C LEU A 112 28.45 -14.20 0.44
N GLY A 113 28.27 -15.49 0.15
CA GLY A 113 28.84 -16.59 0.95
C GLY A 113 28.29 -16.66 2.38
N ARG A 114 27.07 -16.14 2.61
CA ARG A 114 26.42 -16.08 3.93
C ARG A 114 25.20 -16.98 3.96
N GLN A 115 24.88 -17.49 5.15
CA GLN A 115 23.58 -18.12 5.39
C GLN A 115 22.49 -17.05 5.53
N PRO A 116 21.25 -17.30 5.06
CA PRO A 116 20.13 -16.41 5.34
C PRO A 116 19.86 -16.37 6.85
N THR A 117 20.14 -15.24 7.50
CA THR A 117 19.94 -15.07 8.95
C THR A 117 18.55 -14.55 9.32
N ALA A 118 17.82 -13.98 8.36
CA ALA A 118 16.47 -13.46 8.59
C ALA A 118 15.43 -14.57 8.48
N GLU A 119 14.44 -14.56 9.38
CA GLU A 119 13.27 -15.44 9.30
C GLU A 119 12.63 -15.34 7.90
N LYS A 120 12.28 -16.49 7.32
CA LYS A 120 11.55 -16.55 6.05
C LYS A 120 10.21 -15.86 6.22
N ARG A 121 9.87 -15.01 5.24
CA ARG A 121 8.57 -14.37 5.23
C ARG A 121 7.47 -15.40 5.04
N ARG A 122 6.35 -15.20 5.71
CA ARG A 122 5.14 -16.01 5.57
C ARG A 122 3.94 -15.09 5.56
N MET A 123 3.01 -15.30 4.65
CA MET A 123 1.76 -14.55 4.66
C MET A 123 0.86 -15.12 5.76
N VAL A 124 0.33 -14.27 6.63
CA VAL A 124 -0.33 -14.68 7.88
C VAL A 124 -1.71 -14.08 8.09
N ALA A 125 -2.00 -12.98 7.41
CA ALA A 125 -3.28 -12.30 7.54
C ALA A 125 -3.56 -11.45 6.32
N TYR A 126 -4.81 -11.03 6.19
CA TYR A 126 -5.19 -9.96 5.28
C TYR A 126 -6.28 -9.10 5.91
N THR A 127 -6.51 -7.93 5.33
CA THR A 127 -7.66 -7.09 5.63
C THR A 127 -8.25 -6.56 4.32
N VAL A 128 -9.46 -6.03 4.42
CA VAL A 128 -10.16 -5.38 3.31
C VAL A 128 -10.56 -3.98 3.76
N PHE A 129 -10.03 -2.97 3.08
CA PHE A 129 -10.43 -1.59 3.29
C PHE A 129 -11.57 -1.21 2.36
N LYS A 130 -12.45 -0.32 2.80
CA LYS A 130 -13.30 0.45 1.89
C LYS A 130 -12.57 1.74 1.49
N THR A 131 -12.51 2.04 0.20
CA THR A 131 -11.77 3.19 -0.33
C THR A 131 -12.23 4.51 0.29
N SER A 132 -13.55 4.68 0.47
CA SER A 132 -14.13 5.86 1.13
C SER A 132 -13.55 6.09 2.52
N ASP A 133 -13.33 5.03 3.30
CA ASP A 133 -12.93 5.13 4.71
C ASP A 133 -11.49 5.63 4.85
N ILE A 134 -10.64 5.30 3.86
CA ILE A 134 -9.27 5.83 3.74
C ILE A 134 -9.31 7.31 3.32
N ARG A 135 -10.15 7.66 2.36
CA ARG A 135 -10.27 9.02 1.80
C ARG A 135 -10.87 10.05 2.75
N VAL A 136 -11.64 9.62 3.76
CA VAL A 136 -12.14 10.49 4.85
C VAL A 136 -11.16 10.63 6.01
N LEU A 137 -9.94 10.08 5.90
CA LEU A 137 -8.89 10.35 6.87
C LEU A 137 -8.31 11.76 6.62
N LEU A 138 -8.61 12.67 7.53
CA LEU A 138 -8.26 14.09 7.47
C LEU A 138 -7.22 14.48 8.55
N HIS A 139 -6.45 15.53 8.26
CA HIS A 139 -5.54 16.22 9.19
C HIS A 139 -5.83 17.72 9.18
N GLY A 140 -5.64 18.39 10.32
CA GLY A 140 -6.07 19.77 10.55
C GLY A 140 -7.28 19.82 11.49
N GLN A 141 -7.49 20.97 12.13
CA GLN A 141 -8.65 21.22 13.01
C GLN A 141 -9.50 22.38 12.46
N GLU A 142 -8.85 23.38 11.88
CA GLU A 142 -9.51 24.51 11.24
C GLU A 142 -9.98 24.15 9.82
N PRO A 143 -11.23 24.47 9.43
CA PRO A 143 -11.80 24.10 8.13
C PRO A 143 -10.91 24.43 6.93
N GLU A 144 -10.26 25.60 6.94
CA GLU A 144 -9.36 26.07 5.87
C GLU A 144 -8.03 25.31 5.79
N LEU A 145 -7.69 24.54 6.83
CA LEU A 145 -6.46 23.76 6.96
C LEU A 145 -6.72 22.25 6.98
N VAL A 146 -7.98 21.83 6.91
CA VAL A 146 -8.36 20.42 6.83
C VAL A 146 -7.93 19.87 5.47
N ARG A 147 -7.12 18.81 5.52
CA ARG A 147 -6.57 18.16 4.33
C ARG A 147 -6.67 16.65 4.42
N ARG A 148 -6.95 16.01 3.29
CA ARG A 148 -6.91 14.54 3.18
C ARG A 148 -5.48 14.03 3.35
N VAL A 149 -5.30 13.00 4.19
CA VAL A 149 -3.97 12.48 4.52
C VAL A 149 -3.50 11.35 3.61
N PHE A 150 -4.43 10.61 2.99
CA PHE A 150 -4.13 9.51 2.07
C PHE A 150 -4.82 9.69 0.73
N GLY A 151 -4.11 9.39 -0.36
CA GLY A 151 -4.70 9.23 -1.70
C GLY A 151 -4.67 7.77 -2.11
N VAL A 152 -5.64 7.35 -2.90
CA VAL A 152 -5.77 5.98 -3.39
C VAL A 152 -5.71 5.99 -4.90
N TYR A 153 -4.64 5.44 -5.45
CA TYR A 153 -4.29 5.58 -6.86
C TYR A 153 -4.36 4.23 -7.56
N ASP A 154 -4.88 4.28 -8.78
CA ASP A 154 -4.69 3.21 -9.74
C ASP A 154 -3.20 3.13 -10.10
N THR A 155 -2.60 1.96 -9.86
CA THR A 155 -1.21 1.65 -10.21
C THR A 155 -1.12 0.28 -10.86
N ALA A 156 -2.20 -0.14 -11.54
CA ALA A 156 -2.30 -1.42 -12.20
C ALA A 156 -1.21 -1.61 -13.26
N THR A 157 -0.69 -2.83 -13.32
CA THR A 157 0.29 -3.26 -14.33
C THR A 157 -0.28 -4.41 -15.15
N LYS A 158 0.35 -4.73 -16.29
CA LYS A 158 -0.05 -5.92 -17.07
C LYS A 158 0.01 -7.22 -16.28
N ALA A 159 0.90 -7.30 -15.29
CA ALA A 159 1.09 -8.49 -14.45
C ALA A 159 0.09 -8.55 -13.27
N ASP A 160 -0.45 -7.40 -12.85
CA ASP A 160 -1.48 -7.31 -11.82
C ASP A 160 -2.47 -6.20 -12.17
N TYR A 161 -3.52 -6.61 -12.88
CA TYR A 161 -4.62 -5.77 -13.35
C TYR A 161 -5.40 -5.14 -12.19
N SER A 162 -5.43 -5.79 -11.03
CA SER A 162 -6.21 -5.35 -9.87
C SER A 162 -5.44 -4.40 -8.96
N HIS A 163 -4.18 -4.10 -9.25
CA HIS A 163 -3.29 -3.39 -8.34
C HIS A 163 -3.69 -1.92 -8.16
N GLY A 164 -3.52 -1.44 -6.93
CA GLY A 164 -3.56 -0.03 -6.57
C GLY A 164 -2.63 0.25 -5.41
N ASP A 165 -2.41 1.52 -5.10
CA ASP A 165 -1.56 1.93 -3.99
C ASP A 165 -2.23 3.04 -3.16
N ILE A 166 -2.03 2.96 -1.85
CA ILE A 166 -2.41 4.01 -0.91
C ILE A 166 -1.16 4.82 -0.55
N PHE A 167 -1.17 6.12 -0.81
CA PHE A 167 -0.05 7.03 -0.52
C PHE A 167 -0.42 8.06 0.55
N PHE A 168 0.49 8.32 1.48
CA PHE A 168 0.43 9.48 2.37
C PHE A 168 0.74 10.77 1.59
N LEU A 169 -0.10 11.78 1.74
CA LEU A 169 -0.10 12.96 0.86
C LEU A 169 0.44 14.24 1.50
N LEU A 170 0.56 14.29 2.83
CA LEU A 170 0.97 15.54 3.47
C LEU A 170 2.45 15.84 3.20
N PRO A 171 2.78 17.08 2.79
CA PRO A 171 4.12 17.46 2.40
C PRO A 171 5.08 17.48 3.60
N GLY A 172 6.35 17.22 3.31
CA GLY A 172 7.46 17.43 4.23
C GLY A 172 7.56 16.41 5.38
N LYS A 173 8.41 16.72 6.37
CA LYS A 173 8.69 15.84 7.51
C LYS A 173 7.64 15.98 8.61
N GLN A 174 6.35 15.86 8.28
CA GLN A 174 5.26 15.90 9.26
C GLN A 174 5.17 14.61 10.08
N LYS A 175 6.14 14.39 10.97
CA LYS A 175 6.25 13.18 11.79
C LYS A 175 4.99 12.94 12.63
N GLN A 176 4.42 14.00 13.21
CA GLN A 176 3.23 13.87 14.06
C GLN A 176 1.98 13.54 13.24
N ALA A 177 1.77 14.23 12.11
CA ALA A 177 0.65 13.93 11.22
C ALA A 177 0.75 12.50 10.67
N TRP A 178 1.95 12.04 10.30
CA TRP A 178 2.18 10.66 9.88
C TRP A 178 1.84 9.66 10.99
N ARG A 179 2.30 9.86 12.22
CA ARG A 179 2.01 8.96 13.34
C ARG A 179 0.50 8.82 13.58
N SER A 180 -0.22 9.94 13.56
CA SER A 180 -1.68 9.98 13.71
C SER A 180 -2.39 9.27 12.53
N ALA A 181 -2.03 9.62 11.28
CA ALA A 181 -2.61 9.01 10.09
C ALA A 181 -2.37 7.48 10.03
N ARG A 182 -1.15 7.04 10.38
CA ARG A 182 -0.78 5.62 10.44
C ARG A 182 -1.59 4.86 11.50
N SER A 183 -1.82 5.46 12.66
CA SER A 183 -2.67 4.87 13.70
C SER A 183 -4.10 4.67 13.19
N ARG A 184 -4.68 5.67 12.52
CA ARG A 184 -6.03 5.57 11.96
C ARG A 184 -6.13 4.51 10.86
N LEU A 185 -5.11 4.39 10.01
CA LEU A 185 -5.05 3.34 8.99
C LEU A 185 -4.91 1.94 9.59
N TYR A 186 -4.12 1.83 10.67
CA TYR A 186 -4.04 0.61 11.49
C TYR A 186 -5.41 0.22 12.07
N ASP A 187 -6.15 1.18 12.62
CA ASP A 187 -7.47 0.93 13.22
C ASP A 187 -8.46 0.41 12.16
N LEU A 188 -8.46 1.01 10.96
CA LEU A 188 -9.24 0.52 9.82
C LEU A 188 -8.87 -0.93 9.46
N ALA A 189 -7.57 -1.23 9.42
CA ALA A 189 -7.07 -2.56 9.07
C ALA A 189 -7.47 -3.61 10.12
N LYS A 190 -7.36 -3.27 11.40
CA LYS A 190 -7.63 -4.16 12.53
C LYS A 190 -9.08 -4.62 12.55
N ASN A 191 -10.02 -3.74 12.21
CA ASN A 191 -11.46 -4.06 12.22
C ASN A 191 -11.85 -5.13 11.20
N GLY A 192 -11.13 -5.22 10.07
CA GLY A 192 -11.37 -6.21 9.01
C GLY A 192 -10.33 -7.34 8.95
N LEU A 193 -9.51 -7.49 9.99
CA LEU A 193 -8.37 -8.40 9.97
C LEU A 193 -8.83 -9.86 10.00
N ILE A 194 -8.38 -10.63 9.03
CA ILE A 194 -8.58 -12.08 8.95
C ILE A 194 -7.21 -12.74 9.09
N ILE A 195 -7.02 -13.48 10.18
CA ILE A 195 -5.83 -14.28 10.44
C ILE A 195 -5.99 -15.60 9.69
N LEU A 196 -4.99 -15.93 8.87
CA LEU A 196 -4.93 -17.22 8.21
C LEU A 196 -4.37 -18.22 9.21
N GLY A 197 -5.06 -19.35 9.37
CA GLY A 197 -4.48 -20.48 10.10
C GLY A 197 -3.12 -20.84 9.50
N ASN A 198 -2.16 -21.23 10.34
CA ASN A 198 -0.83 -21.64 9.89
C ASN A 198 -0.97 -22.57 8.68
N PRO A 199 -0.54 -22.16 7.46
CA PRO A 199 -0.37 -23.13 6.40
C PRO A 199 0.76 -24.04 6.88
N ALA A 200 0.40 -25.30 7.16
CA ALA A 200 1.31 -26.35 7.58
C ALA A 200 2.48 -26.48 6.59
#